data_AF-A0A3D5SMF3-F1
#
_entry.id   AF-A0A3D5SMF3-F1
#
_cell.length_a   1.000
_cell.length_b   1.000
_cell.length_c   1.000
_cell.angle_alpha   90.00
_cell.angle_beta   90.00
_cell.angle_gamma   90.00
#
_symmetry.space_group_name_H-M   'P 1'
#
loop_
_entity.id
_entity.type
_entity.pdbx_description
1 polymer ?
#
loop_
_entity_poly.entity_id
_entity_poly.type
_entity_poly.pdbx_seq_one_letter_code
_entity_poly.pdbx_strand_id
1 'polypeptide(L)'
;MLEKTPGKLNAGDERIAQLLSWTPWLSFVLVTLPLPIVFLVLFLAAGTTDSAAIYLLLSFVSMGLGLVVGLVILILFLLYRRRWHGRLRDRLAADGIIAAEVPWFASELSSEERKTWAELKATNPLLADAYCETLAARLTATRIIARARGETLRIERQINRTRNIRGVDTNSLLNDLMADRRSSEGLRKEATVHLSEAKARLQTIEAAANRTLSHTETDSMLRRLAASQEQFPLALEIASLEQEALLELGQSQPGPKSGKLTQSEDALDSLER
;
A
#
# COMPACT_ATOMS: atom_id res chain seq x y z
N MET A 1 12.54 -28.11 -8.92
CA MET A 1 11.09 -27.79 -9.01
C MET A 1 10.78 -26.93 -7.79
N LEU A 2 10.59 -25.62 -7.97
CA LEU A 2 10.30 -24.69 -6.89
C LEU A 2 8.84 -24.89 -6.47
N GLU A 3 8.61 -25.35 -5.24
CA GLU A 3 7.29 -25.34 -4.62
C GLU A 3 6.81 -23.88 -4.61
N LYS A 4 5.79 -23.62 -5.42
CA LYS A 4 5.07 -22.36 -5.39
C LYS A 4 4.35 -22.35 -4.05
N THR A 5 4.87 -21.64 -3.05
CA THR A 5 4.19 -21.50 -1.76
C THR A 5 2.78 -21.00 -2.04
N PRO A 6 1.73 -21.78 -1.72
CA PRO A 6 0.37 -21.38 -2.04
C PRO A 6 0.09 -20.07 -1.28
N GLY A 7 -0.13 -18.99 -2.01
CA GLY A 7 -0.50 -17.71 -1.41
C GLY A 7 -1.80 -17.85 -0.61
N LYS A 8 -2.09 -16.89 0.28
CA LYS A 8 -3.35 -16.87 1.05
C LYS A 8 -4.56 -16.60 0.16
N LEU A 9 -4.33 -16.27 -1.12
CA LEU A 9 -5.35 -16.23 -2.16
C LEU A 9 -6.09 -17.55 -2.25
N ASN A 10 -7.39 -17.48 -2.00
CA ASN A 10 -8.27 -18.60 -2.25
C ASN A 10 -8.29 -18.87 -3.76
N ALA A 11 -8.18 -20.14 -4.18
CA ALA A 11 -8.23 -20.52 -5.61
C ALA A 11 -9.51 -20.00 -6.31
N GLY A 12 -10.57 -19.71 -5.54
CA GLY A 12 -11.76 -19.03 -6.00
C GLY A 12 -11.52 -17.59 -6.48
N ASP A 13 -10.68 -16.81 -5.80
CA ASP A 13 -10.43 -15.41 -6.12
C ASP A 13 -9.65 -15.25 -7.44
N GLU A 14 -8.69 -16.15 -7.69
CA GLU A 14 -7.98 -16.20 -8.97
C GLU A 14 -8.93 -16.53 -10.14
N ARG A 15 -9.83 -17.50 -9.94
CA ARG A 15 -10.85 -17.85 -10.95
C ARG A 15 -11.83 -16.71 -11.18
N ILE A 16 -12.27 -16.04 -10.12
CA ILE A 16 -13.16 -14.87 -10.21
C ILE A 16 -12.47 -13.75 -10.98
N ALA A 17 -11.18 -13.47 -10.72
CA ALA A 17 -10.44 -12.45 -11.45
C ALA A 17 -10.28 -12.78 -12.93
N GLN A 18 -9.99 -14.04 -13.26
CA GLN A 18 -9.97 -14.51 -14.65
C GLN A 18 -11.35 -14.34 -15.28
N LEU A 19 -12.42 -14.79 -14.63
CA LEU A 19 -13.79 -14.66 -15.11
C LEU A 19 -14.18 -13.19 -15.34
N LEU A 20 -13.89 -12.31 -14.38
CA LEU A 20 -14.16 -10.87 -14.46
C LEU A 20 -13.37 -10.16 -15.56
N SER A 21 -12.27 -10.73 -16.05
CA SER A 21 -11.54 -10.14 -17.17
C SER A 21 -12.27 -10.33 -18.51
N TRP A 22 -13.01 -11.42 -18.67
CA TRP A 22 -13.78 -11.74 -19.90
C TRP A 22 -15.24 -11.30 -19.81
N THR A 23 -15.80 -11.27 -18.60
CA THR A 23 -17.23 -10.98 -18.34
C THR A 23 -17.74 -9.71 -19.02
N PRO A 24 -17.05 -8.55 -18.97
CA PRO A 24 -17.57 -7.32 -19.57
C PRO A 24 -17.75 -7.45 -21.09
N TRP A 25 -16.77 -8.07 -21.76
CA TRP A 25 -16.82 -8.31 -23.21
C TRP A 25 -17.91 -9.30 -23.57
N LEU A 26 -18.03 -10.39 -22.82
CA LEU A 26 -19.03 -11.43 -23.04
C LEU A 26 -20.44 -10.88 -22.80
N SER A 27 -20.63 -10.09 -21.74
CA SER A 27 -21.92 -9.43 -21.46
C SER A 27 -22.29 -8.41 -22.54
N PHE A 28 -21.32 -7.66 -23.06
CA PHE A 28 -21.57 -6.68 -24.11
C PHE A 28 -22.03 -7.38 -25.38
N VAL A 29 -21.31 -8.40 -25.83
CA VAL A 29 -21.66 -9.20 -27.01
C VAL A 29 -23.02 -9.87 -26.81
N LEU A 30 -23.25 -10.51 -25.66
CA LEU A 30 -24.48 -11.24 -25.38
C LEU A 30 -25.73 -10.34 -25.33
N VAL A 31 -25.59 -9.08 -24.89
CA VAL A 31 -26.72 -8.14 -24.81
C VAL A 31 -26.94 -7.39 -26.13
N THR A 32 -25.87 -7.09 -26.86
CA THR A 32 -25.95 -6.26 -28.08
C THR A 32 -26.34 -7.04 -29.33
N LEU A 33 -25.92 -8.30 -29.47
CA LEU A 33 -26.12 -9.07 -30.71
C LEU A 33 -27.47 -9.78 -30.91
N PRO A 34 -28.18 -10.33 -29.90
CA PRO A 34 -29.28 -11.24 -30.18
C PRO A 34 -30.46 -10.54 -30.85
N LEU A 35 -30.79 -9.33 -30.41
CA LEU A 35 -31.90 -8.54 -30.93
C LEU A 35 -31.72 -8.14 -32.41
N PRO A 36 -30.59 -7.52 -32.83
CA PRO A 36 -30.38 -7.18 -34.25
C PRO A 36 -30.25 -8.42 -35.15
N ILE A 37 -29.68 -9.53 -34.66
CA ILE A 37 -29.66 -10.78 -35.44
C ILE A 37 -31.08 -11.26 -35.74
N VAL A 38 -31.98 -11.26 -34.75
CA VAL A 38 -33.37 -11.72 -34.95
C VAL A 38 -34.07 -10.87 -36.00
N PHE A 39 -33.97 -9.54 -35.94
CA PHE A 39 -34.58 -8.66 -36.94
C PHE A 39 -33.94 -8.81 -38.33
N LEU A 40 -32.65 -9.08 -38.41
CA LEU A 40 -31.95 -9.35 -39.66
C LEU A 40 -32.40 -10.68 -40.28
N VAL A 41 -32.60 -11.73 -39.48
CA VAL A 41 -33.14 -13.01 -39.97
C VAL A 41 -34.58 -12.85 -40.44
N LEU A 42 -35.41 -12.09 -39.73
CA LEU A 42 -36.78 -11.76 -40.16
C LEU A 42 -36.79 -10.97 -41.47
N PHE A 43 -35.83 -10.06 -41.66
CA PHE A 43 -35.64 -9.36 -42.93
C PHE A 43 -35.32 -10.34 -44.08
N LEU A 44 -34.43 -11.32 -43.89
CA LEU A 44 -34.13 -12.33 -44.91
C LEU A 44 -35.33 -13.25 -45.22
N ALA A 45 -36.20 -13.49 -44.23
CA ALA A 45 -37.39 -14.33 -44.38
C ALA A 45 -38.61 -13.58 -44.95
N ALA A 46 -38.53 -12.25 -45.08
CA ALA A 46 -39.66 -11.44 -45.54
C ALA A 46 -39.91 -11.64 -47.04
N GLY A 47 -41.10 -12.14 -47.38
CA GLY A 47 -41.50 -12.39 -48.77
C GLY A 47 -41.96 -11.15 -49.55
N THR A 48 -42.09 -9.98 -48.90
CA THR A 48 -42.58 -8.74 -49.53
C THR A 48 -41.63 -7.57 -49.25
N THR A 49 -41.45 -6.69 -50.23
CA THR A 49 -40.55 -5.52 -50.16
C THR A 49 -40.94 -4.54 -49.05
N ASP A 50 -42.22 -4.37 -48.81
CA ASP A 50 -42.72 -3.42 -47.79
C ASP A 50 -42.44 -3.90 -46.36
N SER A 51 -42.59 -5.20 -46.10
CA SER A 51 -42.27 -5.76 -44.78
C SER A 51 -40.77 -5.81 -44.54
N ALA A 52 -39.97 -6.08 -45.57
CA ALA A 52 -38.52 -6.08 -45.51
C ALA A 52 -37.94 -4.72 -45.07
N ALA A 53 -38.45 -3.61 -45.61
CA ALA A 53 -38.01 -2.27 -45.22
C ALA A 53 -38.24 -1.97 -43.73
N ILE A 54 -39.38 -2.41 -43.18
CA ILE A 54 -39.73 -2.22 -41.75
C ILE A 54 -38.78 -3.01 -40.86
N TYR A 55 -38.50 -4.28 -41.18
CA TYR A 55 -37.58 -5.11 -40.39
C TYR A 55 -36.15 -4.58 -40.42
N LEU A 56 -35.70 -4.04 -41.55
CA LEU A 56 -34.39 -3.43 -41.69
C LEU A 56 -34.27 -2.16 -40.82
N LEU A 57 -35.30 -1.30 -40.81
CA LEU A 57 -35.34 -0.13 -39.92
C LEU A 57 -35.34 -0.55 -38.44
N LEU A 58 -36.16 -1.54 -38.07
CA LEU A 58 -36.18 -2.09 -36.70
C LEU A 58 -34.82 -2.66 -36.30
N SER A 59 -34.12 -3.33 -37.21
CA SER A 59 -32.78 -3.85 -36.96
C SER A 59 -31.80 -2.72 -36.59
N PHE A 60 -31.80 -1.61 -37.34
CA PHE A 60 -30.94 -0.46 -37.01
C PHE A 60 -31.31 0.21 -35.69
N VAL A 61 -32.60 0.43 -35.43
CA VAL A 61 -33.07 1.02 -34.16
C VAL A 61 -32.71 0.11 -32.99
N SER A 62 -32.93 -1.19 -33.15
CA SER A 62 -32.58 -2.21 -32.16
C SER A 62 -31.07 -2.28 -31.92
N MET A 63 -30.26 -2.14 -32.97
CA MET A 63 -28.80 -2.10 -32.84
C MET A 63 -28.36 -0.87 -32.05
N GLY A 64 -28.94 0.31 -32.32
CA GLY A 64 -28.68 1.53 -31.58
C GLY A 64 -29.04 1.41 -30.10
N LEU A 65 -30.25 0.93 -29.80
CA LEU A 65 -30.69 0.68 -28.42
C LEU A 65 -29.83 -0.38 -27.72
N GLY A 66 -29.53 -1.47 -28.40
CA GLY A 66 -28.67 -2.54 -27.89
C GLY A 66 -27.27 -2.02 -27.53
N LEU A 67 -26.69 -1.16 -28.37
CA LEU A 67 -25.39 -0.55 -28.12
C LEU A 67 -25.41 0.33 -26.86
N VAL A 68 -26.42 1.18 -26.70
CA VAL A 68 -26.56 2.03 -25.50
C VAL A 68 -26.68 1.17 -24.24
N VAL A 69 -27.56 0.16 -24.25
CA VAL A 69 -27.73 -0.75 -23.11
C VAL A 69 -26.45 -1.53 -22.81
N GLY A 70 -25.81 -2.08 -23.85
CA GLY A 70 -24.54 -2.79 -23.73
C GLY A 70 -23.44 -1.92 -23.13
N LEU A 71 -23.35 -0.65 -23.54
CA LEU A 71 -22.38 0.30 -23.03
C LEU A 71 -22.61 0.62 -21.55
N VAL A 72 -23.87 0.80 -21.13
CA VAL A 72 -24.22 0.99 -19.72
C VAL A 72 -23.81 -0.22 -18.87
N ILE A 73 -24.11 -1.44 -19.34
CA ILE A 73 -23.73 -2.68 -18.64
C ILE A 73 -22.21 -2.82 -18.57
N LEU A 74 -21.50 -2.52 -19.66
CA LEU A 74 -20.05 -2.55 -19.71
C LEU A 74 -19.42 -1.57 -18.70
N ILE A 75 -19.94 -0.34 -18.62
CA ILE A 75 -19.50 0.64 -17.61
C ILE A 75 -19.75 0.10 -16.20
N LEU A 76 -20.94 -0.46 -15.94
CA LEU A 76 -21.30 -0.99 -14.63
C LEU A 76 -20.37 -2.14 -14.20
N PHE A 77 -20.07 -3.08 -15.11
CA PHE A 77 -19.12 -4.16 -14.86
C PHE A 77 -17.69 -3.65 -14.63
N LEU A 78 -17.24 -2.63 -15.36
CA LEU A 78 -15.93 -2.02 -15.14
C LEU A 78 -15.83 -1.36 -13.76
N LEU A 79 -16.88 -0.65 -13.33
CA LEU A 79 -16.96 -0.05 -12.01
C LEU A 79 -16.99 -1.12 -10.90
N TYR A 80 -17.77 -2.19 -11.12
CA TYR A 80 -17.82 -3.32 -10.20
C TYR A 80 -16.44 -3.98 -10.07
N ARG A 81 -15.78 -4.26 -11.19
CA ARG A 81 -14.42 -4.83 -11.23
C ARG A 81 -13.42 -3.94 -10.49
N ARG A 82 -13.45 -2.63 -10.71
CA ARG A 82 -12.57 -1.68 -10.02
C ARG A 82 -12.79 -1.71 -8.50
N ARG A 83 -14.06 -1.74 -8.06
CA ARG A 83 -14.41 -1.80 -6.63
C ARG A 83 -14.11 -3.15 -6.00
N TRP A 84 -14.19 -4.24 -6.75
CA TRP A 84 -13.83 -5.58 -6.29
C TRP A 84 -12.31 -5.69 -6.08
N HIS A 85 -11.49 -5.27 -7.05
CA HIS A 85 -10.03 -5.27 -6.90
C HIS A 85 -9.55 -4.42 -5.71
N GLY A 86 -10.18 -3.27 -5.47
CA GLY A 86 -9.90 -2.46 -4.27
C GLY A 86 -10.16 -3.23 -2.99
N ARG A 87 -11.35 -3.85 -2.86
CA ARG A 87 -11.72 -4.66 -1.69
C ARG A 87 -10.81 -5.87 -1.49
N LEU A 88 -10.41 -6.55 -2.57
CA LEU A 88 -9.49 -7.67 -2.51
C LEU A 88 -8.12 -7.24 -1.97
N ARG A 89 -7.57 -6.15 -2.50
CA ARG A 89 -6.29 -5.58 -2.02
C ARG A 89 -6.34 -5.19 -0.55
N ASP A 90 -7.45 -4.62 -0.11
CA ASP A 90 -7.62 -4.23 1.30
C ASP A 90 -7.73 -5.44 2.23
N ARG A 91 -8.37 -6.52 1.79
CA ARG A 91 -8.39 -7.80 2.51
C ARG A 91 -7.01 -8.44 2.61
N LEU A 92 -6.31 -8.59 1.49
CA LEU A 92 -4.96 -9.15 1.45
C LEU A 92 -3.99 -8.35 2.33
N ALA A 93 -4.11 -7.02 2.32
CA ALA A 93 -3.29 -6.18 3.17
C ALA A 93 -3.63 -6.26 4.66
N ALA A 94 -4.87 -6.59 5.03
CA ALA A 94 -5.24 -6.78 6.43
C ALA A 94 -4.54 -8.02 7.02
N ASP A 95 -4.30 -9.04 6.20
CA ASP A 95 -3.67 -10.30 6.61
C ASP A 95 -2.14 -10.32 6.41
N GLY A 96 -1.56 -9.23 5.90
CA GLY A 96 -0.15 -9.10 5.53
C GLY A 96 0.13 -9.67 4.13
N ILE A 97 0.84 -8.88 3.31
CA ILE A 97 1.10 -9.21 1.90
C ILE A 97 2.22 -10.26 1.84
N ILE A 98 1.98 -11.35 1.10
CA ILE A 98 2.98 -12.40 0.85
C ILE A 98 3.68 -12.15 -0.49
N ALA A 99 4.91 -12.66 -0.66
CA ALA A 99 5.67 -12.64 -1.91
C ALA A 99 4.85 -13.07 -3.15
N ALA A 100 4.01 -14.11 -3.03
CA ALA A 100 3.14 -14.60 -4.10
C ALA A 100 2.05 -13.59 -4.53
N GLU A 101 1.71 -12.63 -3.67
CA GLU A 101 0.59 -11.69 -3.85
C GLU A 101 1.05 -10.32 -4.38
N VAL A 102 2.35 -10.04 -4.35
CA VAL A 102 2.97 -8.81 -4.89
C VAL A 102 2.48 -8.43 -6.30
N PRO A 103 2.26 -9.37 -7.26
CA PRO A 103 1.76 -9.01 -8.58
C PRO A 103 0.40 -8.31 -8.57
N TRP A 104 -0.46 -8.60 -7.58
CA TRP A 104 -1.76 -7.94 -7.42
C TRP A 104 -1.64 -6.47 -6.98
N PHE A 105 -0.47 -6.10 -6.48
CA PHE A 105 -0.11 -4.75 -6.08
C PHE A 105 0.78 -4.04 -7.11
N ALA A 106 0.89 -4.55 -8.35
CA ALA A 106 1.72 -3.96 -9.41
C ALA A 106 1.48 -2.46 -9.67
N SER A 107 0.28 -1.94 -9.37
CA SER A 107 -0.02 -0.50 -9.47
C SER A 107 0.63 0.36 -8.38
N GLU A 108 1.03 -0.24 -7.26
CA GLU A 108 1.73 0.42 -6.14
C GLU A 108 3.26 0.28 -6.23
N LEU A 109 3.75 -0.56 -7.14
CA LEU A 109 5.18 -0.69 -7.44
C LEU A 109 5.62 0.42 -8.40
N SER A 110 6.86 0.89 -8.22
CA SER A 110 7.48 1.80 -9.18
C SER A 110 7.68 1.09 -10.53
N SER A 111 7.84 1.88 -11.60
CA SER A 111 8.18 1.31 -12.92
C SER A 111 9.55 0.64 -12.93
N GLU A 112 10.47 1.09 -12.06
CA GLU A 112 11.82 0.54 -11.94
C GLU A 112 11.77 -0.80 -11.21
N GLU A 113 11.08 -0.88 -10.07
CA GLU A 113 10.89 -2.11 -9.30
C GLU A 113 10.25 -3.23 -10.14
N ARG A 114 9.31 -2.87 -11.03
CA ARG A 114 8.70 -3.84 -11.95
C ARG A 114 9.67 -4.36 -12.99
N LYS A 115 10.57 -3.52 -13.48
CA LYS A 115 11.60 -3.90 -14.46
C LYS A 115 12.67 -4.76 -13.80
N THR A 116 13.22 -4.33 -12.67
CA THR A 116 14.24 -5.06 -11.91
C THR A 116 13.71 -6.42 -11.48
N TRP A 117 12.45 -6.51 -11.03
CA TRP A 117 11.84 -7.80 -10.71
C TRP A 117 11.72 -8.73 -11.92
N ALA A 118 11.30 -8.21 -13.08
CA ALA A 118 11.19 -9.00 -14.31
C ALA A 118 12.56 -9.49 -14.80
N GLU A 119 13.59 -8.64 -14.70
CA GLU A 119 14.98 -8.97 -15.03
C GLU A 119 15.56 -10.01 -14.07
N LEU A 120 15.40 -9.81 -12.75
CA LEU A 120 15.82 -10.76 -11.72
C LEU A 120 15.18 -12.13 -11.91
N LYS A 121 13.89 -12.17 -12.28
CA LYS A 121 13.18 -13.42 -12.54
C LYS A 121 13.75 -14.19 -13.73
N ALA A 122 14.31 -13.50 -14.72
CA ALA A 122 14.97 -14.11 -15.87
C ALA A 122 16.40 -14.57 -15.54
N THR A 123 17.15 -13.79 -14.77
CA THR A 123 18.56 -14.05 -14.48
C THR A 123 18.76 -15.01 -13.30
N ASN A 124 18.11 -14.76 -12.16
CA ASN A 124 18.32 -15.47 -10.90
C ASN A 124 17.01 -15.62 -10.11
N PRO A 125 16.31 -16.78 -10.19
CA PRO A 125 15.00 -16.95 -9.55
C PRO A 125 15.04 -16.85 -8.01
N LEU A 126 16.17 -17.19 -7.37
CA LEU A 126 16.33 -17.09 -5.91
C LEU A 126 16.38 -15.63 -5.44
N LEU A 127 17.14 -14.77 -6.14
CA LEU A 127 17.16 -13.33 -5.85
C LEU A 127 15.82 -12.68 -6.16
N ALA A 128 15.12 -13.15 -7.20
CA ALA A 128 13.78 -12.67 -7.53
C ALA A 128 12.76 -12.96 -6.41
N ASP A 129 12.88 -14.10 -5.73
CA ASP A 129 11.99 -14.45 -4.61
C ASP A 129 12.28 -13.58 -3.38
N ALA A 130 13.56 -13.41 -3.01
CA ALA A 130 13.97 -12.49 -1.95
C ALA A 130 13.58 -11.03 -2.26
N TYR A 131 13.66 -10.61 -3.52
CA TYR A 131 13.18 -9.30 -3.98
C TYR A 131 11.65 -9.19 -3.85
N CYS A 132 10.90 -10.24 -4.21
CA CYS A 132 9.46 -10.29 -4.00
C CYS A 132 9.08 -10.20 -2.52
N GLU A 133 9.75 -10.93 -1.65
CA GLU A 133 9.48 -10.91 -0.20
C GLU A 133 9.76 -9.54 0.40
N THR A 134 10.89 -8.91 0.04
CA THR A 134 11.23 -7.56 0.48
C THR A 134 10.28 -6.49 -0.06
N LEU A 135 9.79 -6.63 -1.30
CA LEU A 135 8.72 -5.80 -1.85
C LEU A 135 7.41 -5.99 -1.07
N ALA A 136 7.05 -7.22 -0.72
CA ALA A 136 5.85 -7.52 0.06
C ALA A 136 5.92 -6.87 1.46
N ALA A 137 7.08 -6.97 2.12
CA ALA A 137 7.34 -6.30 3.40
C ALA A 137 7.23 -4.77 3.27
N ARG A 138 7.82 -4.18 2.21
CA ARG A 138 7.73 -2.73 1.92
C ARG A 138 6.27 -2.29 1.77
N LEU A 139 5.49 -3.01 0.96
CA LEU A 139 4.09 -2.69 0.69
C LEU A 139 3.21 -2.85 1.95
N THR A 140 3.50 -3.84 2.78
CA THR A 140 2.81 -4.03 4.05
C THR A 140 3.09 -2.85 4.98
N ALA A 141 4.35 -2.45 5.13
CA ALA A 141 4.75 -1.31 5.95
C ALA A 141 4.12 0.01 5.47
N THR A 142 4.14 0.29 4.15
CA THR A 142 3.52 1.51 3.60
C THR A 142 2.02 1.57 3.86
N ARG A 143 1.33 0.43 3.79
CA ARG A 143 -0.11 0.34 4.07
C ARG A 143 -0.43 0.49 5.56
N ILE A 144 0.36 -0.10 6.45
CA ILE A 144 0.21 0.10 7.91
C ILE A 144 0.34 1.59 8.24
N ILE A 145 1.33 2.29 7.68
CA ILE A 145 1.50 3.74 7.86
C ILE A 145 0.27 4.52 7.36
N ALA A 146 -0.23 4.19 6.17
CA ALA A 146 -1.40 4.86 5.60
C ALA A 146 -2.66 4.64 6.44
N ARG A 147 -2.86 3.41 6.93
CA ARG A 147 -3.98 3.04 7.81
C ARG A 147 -3.88 3.74 9.16
N ALA A 148 -2.72 3.67 9.82
CA ALA A 148 -2.47 4.33 11.10
C ALA A 148 -2.73 5.84 10.99
N ARG A 149 -2.30 6.50 9.90
CA ARG A 149 -2.62 7.92 9.66
C ARG A 149 -4.12 8.18 9.56
N GLY A 150 -4.86 7.32 8.87
CA GLY A 150 -6.32 7.42 8.77
C GLY A 150 -7.03 7.22 10.11
N GLU A 151 -6.54 6.28 10.92
CA GLU A 151 -7.04 6.02 12.28
C GLU A 151 -6.76 7.19 13.22
N THR A 152 -5.53 7.74 13.24
CA THR A 152 -5.19 8.94 14.02
C THR A 152 -6.13 10.11 13.69
N LEU A 153 -6.40 10.36 12.40
CA LEU A 153 -7.33 11.44 11.99
C LEU A 153 -8.77 11.18 12.43
N ARG A 154 -9.23 9.91 12.45
CA ARG A 154 -10.57 9.56 12.94
C ARG A 154 -10.66 9.74 14.46
N ILE A 155 -9.67 9.26 15.19
CA ILE A 155 -9.57 9.39 16.65
C ILE A 155 -9.49 10.86 17.04
N GLU A 156 -8.68 11.66 16.34
CA GLU A 156 -8.57 13.11 16.60
C GLU A 156 -9.90 13.84 16.40
N ARG A 157 -10.66 13.50 15.35
CA ARG A 157 -12.03 14.03 15.16
C ARG A 157 -12.96 13.60 16.28
N GLN A 158 -12.85 12.36 16.77
CA GLN A 158 -13.65 11.85 17.89
C GLN A 158 -13.29 12.54 19.21
N ILE A 159 -12.00 12.77 19.48
CA ILE A 159 -11.53 13.54 20.65
C ILE A 159 -12.12 14.95 20.60
N ASN A 160 -12.03 15.63 19.46
CA ASN A 160 -12.55 16.99 19.30
C ASN A 160 -14.08 17.04 19.48
N ARG A 161 -14.82 16.04 18.98
CA ARG A 161 -16.27 15.93 19.20
C ARG A 161 -16.61 15.71 20.68
N THR A 162 -15.90 14.78 21.34
CA THR A 162 -16.14 14.41 22.74
C THR A 162 -15.81 15.57 23.68
N ARG A 163 -14.72 16.32 23.39
CA ARG A 163 -14.33 17.51 24.15
C ARG A 163 -15.40 18.62 24.12
N ASN A 164 -16.16 18.70 23.03
CA ASN A 164 -17.23 19.69 22.88
C ASN A 164 -18.53 19.26 23.56
N ILE A 165 -18.70 17.98 23.91
CA ILE A 165 -19.87 17.48 24.65
C ILE A 165 -19.59 17.66 26.15
N ARG A 166 -20.19 18.66 26.77
CA ARG A 166 -20.19 18.82 28.23
C ARG A 166 -21.10 17.77 28.86
N GLY A 167 -20.53 16.74 29.48
CA GLY A 167 -21.23 15.70 30.23
C GLY A 167 -20.36 15.16 31.38
N VAL A 168 -21.00 14.52 32.37
CA VAL A 168 -20.39 14.11 33.65
C VAL A 168 -19.39 12.95 33.50
N ASP A 169 -19.45 12.16 32.41
CA ASP A 169 -18.62 10.95 32.21
C ASP A 169 -17.82 10.92 30.90
N THR A 170 -17.40 12.06 30.34
CA THR A 170 -16.59 12.06 29.09
C THR A 170 -15.10 11.82 29.31
N ASN A 171 -14.62 11.88 30.56
CA ASN A 171 -13.20 11.76 30.88
C ASN A 171 -12.63 10.35 30.63
N SER A 172 -13.39 9.29 30.92
CA SER A 172 -12.96 7.91 30.64
C SER A 172 -12.80 7.67 29.14
N LEU A 173 -13.80 8.04 28.35
CA LEU A 173 -13.76 7.95 26.90
C LEU A 173 -12.63 8.78 26.29
N LEU A 174 -12.36 9.98 26.82
CA LEU A 174 -11.21 10.79 26.38
C LEU A 174 -9.89 10.10 26.66
N ASN A 175 -9.73 9.47 27.82
CA ASN A 175 -8.53 8.71 28.16
C ASN A 175 -8.35 7.50 27.22
N ASP A 176 -9.43 6.77 26.93
CA ASP A 176 -9.40 5.64 25.98
C ASP A 176 -9.00 6.11 24.58
N LEU A 177 -9.61 7.19 24.07
CA LEU A 177 -9.26 7.77 22.76
C LEU A 177 -7.81 8.28 22.70
N MET A 178 -7.28 8.81 23.82
CA MET A 178 -5.87 9.20 23.91
C MET A 178 -4.93 7.99 23.93
N ALA A 179 -5.30 6.90 24.61
CA ALA A 179 -4.56 5.66 24.60
C ALA A 179 -4.53 5.03 23.21
N ASP A 180 -5.67 4.97 22.53
CA ASP A 180 -5.80 4.50 21.15
C ASP A 180 -4.92 5.33 20.19
N ARG A 181 -4.95 6.66 20.34
CA ARG A 181 -4.08 7.55 19.55
C ARG A 181 -2.60 7.20 19.74
N ARG A 182 -2.14 7.02 20.98
CA ARG A 182 -0.75 6.66 21.28
C ARG A 182 -0.39 5.30 20.67
N SER A 183 -1.29 4.33 20.75
CA SER A 183 -1.12 3.01 20.13
C SER A 183 -0.98 3.12 18.61
N SER A 184 -1.86 3.85 17.94
CA SER A 184 -1.77 4.08 16.48
C SER A 184 -0.50 4.84 16.09
N GLU A 185 -0.05 5.80 16.89
CA GLU A 185 1.22 6.52 16.66
C GLU A 185 2.43 5.60 16.86
N GLY A 186 2.41 4.70 17.85
CA GLY A 186 3.42 3.67 18.06
C GLY A 186 3.54 2.73 16.86
N LEU A 187 2.42 2.16 16.42
CA LEU A 187 2.36 1.31 15.21
C LEU A 187 2.88 2.04 13.96
N ARG A 188 2.59 3.33 13.83
CA ARG A 188 3.11 4.13 12.71
C ARG A 188 4.63 4.25 12.76
N LYS A 189 5.22 4.50 13.95
CA LYS A 189 6.67 4.61 14.12
C LYS A 189 7.36 3.28 13.79
N GLU A 190 6.85 2.18 14.33
CA GLU A 190 7.36 0.83 14.03
C GLU A 190 7.29 0.53 12.53
N ALA A 191 6.15 0.79 11.89
CA ALA A 191 6.00 0.59 10.45
C ALA A 191 6.93 1.49 9.61
N THR A 192 7.25 2.71 10.05
CA THR A 192 8.25 3.55 9.37
C THR A 192 9.65 2.98 9.44
N VAL A 193 9.99 2.30 10.54
CA VAL A 193 11.26 1.59 10.68
C VAL A 193 11.30 0.39 9.74
N HIS A 194 10.26 -0.43 9.70
CA HIS A 194 10.21 -1.56 8.76
C HIS A 194 10.23 -1.12 7.28
N LEU A 195 9.66 0.05 6.98
CA LEU A 195 9.74 0.61 5.64
C LEU A 195 11.18 0.98 5.25
N SER A 196 11.92 1.66 6.13
CA SER A 196 13.32 2.02 5.84
C SER A 196 14.21 0.79 5.74
N GLU A 197 13.98 -0.21 6.59
CA GLU A 197 14.62 -1.53 6.54
C GLU A 197 14.38 -2.24 5.19
N ALA A 198 13.13 -2.35 4.76
CA ALA A 198 12.78 -2.98 3.50
C ALA A 198 13.40 -2.24 2.29
N LYS A 199 13.45 -0.90 2.32
CA LYS A 199 14.12 -0.11 1.28
C LYS A 199 15.64 -0.34 1.24
N ALA A 200 16.29 -0.37 2.39
CA ALA A 200 17.72 -0.66 2.47
C ALA A 200 18.01 -2.06 1.88
N ARG A 201 17.17 -3.06 2.18
CA ARG A 201 17.28 -4.39 1.60
C ARG A 201 17.12 -4.40 0.09
N LEU A 202 16.11 -3.73 -0.45
CA LEU A 202 15.93 -3.64 -1.90
C LEU A 202 17.17 -3.07 -2.58
N GLN A 203 17.76 -2.01 -2.04
CA GLN A 203 19.01 -1.44 -2.56
C GLN A 203 20.18 -2.43 -2.49
N THR A 204 20.30 -3.21 -1.40
CA THR A 204 21.35 -4.24 -1.32
C THR A 204 21.15 -5.37 -2.32
N ILE A 205 19.91 -5.79 -2.56
CA ILE A 205 19.58 -6.83 -3.54
C ILE A 205 19.81 -6.33 -4.95
N GLU A 206 19.45 -5.07 -5.24
CA GLU A 206 19.72 -4.44 -6.54
C GLU A 206 21.24 -4.28 -6.79
N ALA A 207 21.99 -3.86 -5.77
CA ALA A 207 23.46 -3.80 -5.86
C ALA A 207 24.07 -5.19 -6.04
N ALA A 208 23.51 -6.22 -5.40
CA ALA A 208 23.92 -7.61 -5.57
C ALA A 208 23.56 -8.14 -6.97
N ALA A 209 22.40 -7.78 -7.52
CA ALA A 209 21.96 -8.19 -8.84
C ALA A 209 22.85 -7.63 -9.96
N ASN A 210 23.30 -6.39 -9.79
CA ASN A 210 24.21 -5.73 -10.73
C ASN A 210 25.63 -6.31 -10.70
N ARG A 211 26.00 -7.02 -9.63
CA ARG A 211 27.24 -7.81 -9.56
C ARG A 211 26.88 -9.21 -10.04
N THR A 212 27.47 -9.69 -11.13
CA THR A 212 27.30 -11.07 -11.60
C THR A 212 27.90 -12.05 -10.58
N LEU A 213 27.17 -12.29 -9.48
CA LEU A 213 27.57 -13.15 -8.38
C LEU A 213 27.33 -14.62 -8.72
N SER A 214 28.22 -15.48 -8.24
CA SER A 214 28.01 -16.93 -8.27
C SER A 214 26.80 -17.32 -7.39
N HIS A 215 26.11 -18.42 -7.73
CA HIS A 215 24.99 -18.95 -6.93
C HIS A 215 25.37 -19.15 -5.44
N THR A 216 26.59 -19.62 -5.16
CA THR A 216 27.07 -19.83 -3.78
C THR A 216 27.28 -18.53 -3.02
N GLU A 217 27.73 -17.48 -3.71
CA GLU A 217 27.92 -16.15 -3.12
C GLU A 217 26.56 -15.51 -2.81
N THR A 218 25.60 -15.69 -3.71
CA THR A 218 24.21 -15.25 -3.56
C THR A 218 23.56 -15.88 -2.33
N ASP A 219 23.67 -17.19 -2.14
CA ASP A 219 23.13 -17.89 -0.96
C ASP A 219 23.81 -17.42 0.34
N SER A 220 25.13 -17.23 0.32
CA SER A 220 25.86 -16.73 1.50
C SER A 220 25.44 -15.31 1.87
N MET A 221 25.14 -14.47 0.88
CA MET A 221 24.67 -13.11 1.07
C MET A 221 23.23 -13.08 1.57
N LEU A 222 22.34 -13.92 1.02
CA LEU A 222 20.96 -14.08 1.50
C LEU A 222 20.93 -14.54 2.97
N ARG A 223 21.81 -15.46 3.36
CA ARG A 223 21.96 -15.87 4.77
C ARG A 223 22.44 -14.73 5.67
N ARG A 224 23.36 -13.89 5.19
CA ARG A 224 23.80 -12.69 5.93
C ARG A 224 22.68 -11.65 6.06
N LEU A 225 21.88 -11.47 5.01
CA LEU A 225 20.73 -10.58 5.03
C LEU A 225 19.66 -11.07 6.00
N ALA A 226 19.35 -12.37 5.98
CA ALA A 226 18.45 -13.01 6.94
C ALA A 226 18.97 -12.90 8.38
N ALA A 227 20.26 -13.15 8.61
CA ALA A 227 20.85 -12.98 9.95
C ALA A 227 20.83 -11.51 10.41
N SER A 228 20.99 -10.56 9.49
CA SER A 228 20.88 -9.13 9.82
C SER A 228 19.45 -8.73 10.23
N GLN A 229 18.43 -9.38 9.67
CA GLN A 229 17.02 -9.16 10.01
C GLN A 229 16.71 -9.38 11.49
N GLU A 230 17.36 -10.37 12.11
CA GLU A 230 17.18 -10.64 13.54
C GLU A 230 17.86 -9.60 14.44
N GLN A 231 18.87 -8.88 13.93
CA GLN A 231 19.74 -8.00 14.73
C GLN A 231 19.44 -6.50 14.57
N PHE A 232 18.80 -6.09 13.46
CA PHE A 232 18.43 -4.69 13.21
C PHE A 232 17.43 -4.05 14.21
N PRO A 233 16.39 -4.75 14.73
CA PRO A 233 15.50 -4.12 15.72
C PRO A 233 16.26 -3.74 17.00
N LEU A 234 17.19 -4.58 17.46
CA LEU A 234 18.06 -4.28 18.59
C LEU A 234 19.02 -3.11 18.32
N ALA A 235 19.63 -3.07 17.13
CA ALA A 235 20.59 -2.00 16.80
C ALA A 235 19.92 -0.62 16.72
N LEU A 236 18.67 -0.56 16.25
CA LEU A 236 17.90 0.68 16.21
C LEU A 236 17.31 1.05 17.56
N GLU A 237 16.92 0.06 18.38
CA GLU A 237 16.53 0.31 19.78
C GLU A 237 17.70 0.91 20.55
N ILE A 238 18.90 0.35 20.41
CA ILE A 238 20.14 0.89 21.00
C ILE A 238 20.43 2.31 20.48
N ALA A 239 20.31 2.56 19.17
CA ALA A 239 20.50 3.89 18.61
C ALA A 239 19.44 4.90 19.11
N SER A 240 18.19 4.46 19.31
CA SER A 240 17.12 5.29 19.86
C SER A 240 17.33 5.60 21.34
N LEU A 241 17.80 4.62 22.12
CA LEU A 241 18.17 4.78 23.52
C LEU A 241 19.39 5.69 23.69
N GLU A 242 20.36 5.59 22.79
CA GLU A 242 21.53 6.48 22.75
C GLU A 242 21.10 7.92 22.45
N GLN A 243 20.14 8.11 21.54
CA GLN A 243 19.63 9.44 21.23
C GLN A 243 18.77 10.03 22.35
N GLU A 244 17.99 9.21 23.07
CA GLU A 244 17.29 9.62 24.30
C GLU A 244 18.27 9.99 25.41
N ALA A 245 19.34 9.20 25.61
CA ALA A 245 20.38 9.51 26.58
C ALA A 245 21.11 10.82 26.26
N LEU A 246 21.37 11.12 24.98
CA LEU A 246 21.96 12.40 24.56
C LEU A 246 21.02 13.59 24.80
N LEU A 247 19.71 13.39 24.64
CA LEU A 247 18.72 14.43 24.93
C LEU A 247 18.59 14.69 26.45
N GLU A 248 18.67 13.65 27.28
CA GLU A 248 18.69 13.79 28.74
C GLU A 248 19.98 14.47 29.24
N LEU A 249 21.14 14.10 28.69
CA LEU A 249 22.42 14.75 28.99
C LEU A 249 22.44 16.22 28.54
N GLY A 250 21.77 16.55 27.44
CA GLY A 250 21.59 17.93 26.97
C GLY A 250 20.67 18.77 27.86
N GLN A 251 19.73 18.15 28.58
CA GLN A 251 18.83 18.83 29.52
C GLN A 251 19.39 18.90 30.96
N SER A 252 20.32 18.02 31.32
CA SER A 252 20.97 18.00 32.64
C SER A 252 22.21 18.89 32.76
N GLN A 253 22.49 19.80 31.81
CA GLN A 253 23.42 20.91 32.03
C GLN A 253 22.66 22.16 32.51
N PRO A 254 22.53 22.41 33.84
CA PRO A 254 22.27 23.75 34.33
C PRO A 254 23.50 24.60 34.01
N GLY A 255 23.31 25.65 33.20
CA GLY A 255 24.38 26.57 32.83
C GLY A 255 25.18 27.05 34.05
N PRO A 256 26.49 27.27 33.91
CA PRO A 256 27.31 27.75 35.01
C PRO A 256 26.75 29.10 35.46
N LYS A 257 26.27 29.16 36.70
CA LYS A 257 25.89 30.40 37.36
C LYS A 257 27.11 31.33 37.29
N SER A 258 27.01 32.37 36.47
CA SER A 258 27.95 33.49 36.43
C SER A 258 28.08 34.03 37.85
N GLY A 259 29.19 33.68 38.49
CA GLY A 259 29.55 34.16 39.81
C GLY A 259 29.74 35.66 39.78
N LYS A 260 29.14 36.33 40.77
CA LYS A 260 29.45 37.69 41.20
C LYS A 260 30.97 37.90 41.24
N LEU A 261 31.46 38.95 40.59
CA LEU A 261 32.72 39.64 40.91
C LEU A 261 32.81 40.91 40.05
N THR A 262 32.23 42.00 40.53
CA THR A 262 32.65 43.39 40.25
C THR A 262 31.91 44.33 41.20
N GLN A 263 32.33 44.31 42.47
CA GLN A 263 32.15 45.39 43.44
C GLN A 263 33.50 45.52 44.18
N SER A 264 34.50 46.10 43.52
CA SER A 264 35.75 46.55 44.18
C SER A 264 36.66 47.34 43.21
N GLU A 265 36.14 48.33 42.49
CA GLU A 265 37.00 49.22 41.68
C GLU A 265 36.67 50.72 41.76
N ASP A 266 35.75 51.13 42.64
CA ASP A 266 35.39 52.56 42.83
C ASP A 266 35.78 53.14 44.21
N ALA A 267 36.68 52.48 44.95
CA ALA A 267 37.09 52.93 46.30
C ALA A 267 38.58 53.27 46.45
N LEU A 268 39.32 53.41 45.35
CA LEU A 268 40.75 53.75 45.37
C LEU A 268 41.12 54.96 44.51
N ASP A 269 40.17 55.86 44.21
CA ASP A 269 40.46 57.13 43.50
C ASP A 269 40.16 58.38 44.36
N SER A 270 39.98 58.22 45.68
CA SER A 270 39.71 59.33 46.61
C SER A 270 40.74 59.49 47.72
N LEU A 271 41.93 58.87 47.63
CA LEU A 271 42.95 58.97 48.68
C LEU A 271 44.40 59.20 48.20
N GLU A 272 44.64 59.56 46.95
CA GLU A 272 45.92 60.17 46.56
C GLU A 272 45.70 61.29 45.53
N ARG A 273 45.85 62.53 46.00
CA ARG A 273 46.38 63.70 45.27
C ARG A 273 45.69 64.19 44.00
#